data_AF-A0A7C3LT32-F1
#
_entry.id   AF-A0A7C3LT32-F1
#
_cell.length_a   1.000
_cell.length_b   1.000
_cell.length_c   1.000
_cell.angle_alpha   90.00
_cell.angle_beta   90.00
_cell.angle_gamma   90.00
#
_symmetry.space_group_name_H-M   'P 1'
#
loop_
_entity.id
_entity.type
_entity.pdbx_description
1 polymer ?
#
loop_
_entity_poly.entity_id
_entity_poly.type
_entity_poly.pdbx_seq_one_letter_code
_entity_poly.pdbx_strand_id
1 'polypeptide(L)' 'MRRRNSLVDLFAGGGGFTRGFYEAGFEPVLAVDIDEASVKTYVSNFPRSLVISEDVRGLECWRLRNLINNLKVDVL' A
#
# COMPACT_ATOMS: atom_id res chain seq x y z
N MET A 1 12.52 20.56 0.66
CA MET A 1 11.25 19.86 0.36
C MET A 1 10.83 19.09 1.61
N ARG A 2 9.55 19.16 2.02
CA ARG A 2 9.03 18.36 3.14
C ARG A 2 8.85 16.91 2.65
N ARG A 3 9.27 15.93 3.45
CA ARG A 3 9.09 14.50 3.14
C ARG A 3 7.59 14.16 3.20
N ARG A 4 7.07 13.41 2.22
CA ARG A 4 5.71 12.85 2.28
C ARG A 4 5.69 11.71 3.30
N ASN A 5 4.66 11.66 4.13
CA ASN A 5 4.46 10.56 5.07
C ASN A 5 4.08 9.29 4.30
N SER A 6 4.61 8.15 4.71
CA SER A 6 4.36 6.87 4.05
C SER A 6 3.06 6.22 4.53
N LEU A 7 2.33 5.61 3.60
CA LEU A 7 1.12 4.84 3.84
C LEU A 7 1.33 3.38 3.41
N VAL A 8 0.98 2.46 4.30
CA VAL A 8 0.66 1.07 3.94
C VAL A 8 -0.85 0.92 4.02
N ASP A 9 -1.48 0.31 3.02
CA ASP A 9 -2.94 0.11 2.97
C ASP A 9 -3.26 -1.39 3.03
N LEU A 10 -3.80 -1.84 4.16
CA LEU A 10 -4.29 -3.21 4.32
C LEU A 10 -5.76 -3.29 3.95
N PHE A 11 -6.16 -4.33 3.19
CA PHE A 11 -7.51 -4.46 2.64
C PHE A 11 -7.83 -3.32 1.65
N ALA A 12 -6.87 -3.01 0.78
CA ALA A 12 -6.86 -1.78 -0.01
C ALA A 12 -7.98 -1.68 -1.05
N GLY A 13 -8.59 -2.80 -1.43
CA GLY A 13 -9.56 -2.89 -2.51
C GLY A 13 -9.04 -2.21 -3.78
N GLY A 14 -9.91 -1.46 -4.47
CA GLY A 14 -9.52 -0.65 -5.63
C GLY A 14 -8.72 0.62 -5.29
N GLY A 15 -8.45 0.89 -4.02
CA GLY A 15 -7.63 2.01 -3.55
C GLY A 15 -8.38 3.30 -3.21
N GLY A 16 -9.65 3.20 -2.78
CA GLY A 16 -10.44 4.37 -2.35
C GLY A 16 -9.86 5.05 -1.10
N PHE A 17 -9.47 4.27 -0.10
CA PHE A 17 -8.81 4.76 1.11
C PHE A 17 -7.45 5.39 0.78
N THR A 18 -6.61 4.67 0.03
CA THR A 18 -5.36 5.20 -0.50
C THR A 18 -5.52 6.51 -1.26
N ARG A 19 -6.55 6.68 -2.10
CA ARG A 19 -6.77 7.93 -2.86
C ARG A 19 -6.88 9.14 -1.94
N GLY A 20 -7.64 9.04 -0.85
CA GLY A 20 -7.78 10.13 0.12
C GLY A 20 -6.45 10.53 0.75
N PHE A 21 -5.63 9.56 1.16
CA PHE A 21 -4.29 9.83 1.69
C PHE A 21 -3.34 10.41 0.64
N TYR A 22 -3.38 9.89 -0.57
CA TYR A 22 -2.58 10.39 -1.69
C TYR A 22 -2.87 11.87 -1.96
N GLU A 23 -4.14 12.25 -1.98
CA GLU A 23 -4.60 13.64 -2.12
C GLU A 23 -4.24 14.50 -0.90
N ALA A 24 -4.25 13.93 0.31
CA ALA A 24 -3.77 14.57 1.53
C ALA A 24 -2.24 14.72 1.60
N GLY A 25 -1.50 14.28 0.57
CA GLY A 25 -0.05 14.46 0.48
C GLY A 25 0.79 13.30 1.00
N PHE A 26 0.20 12.17 1.33
CA PHE A 26 0.91 10.94 1.69
C PHE A 26 1.41 10.20 0.46
N GLU A 27 2.38 9.32 0.67
CA GLU A 27 2.92 8.44 -0.36
C GLU A 27 2.53 6.98 -0.04
N PRO A 28 1.66 6.35 -0.84
CA PRO A 28 1.37 4.92 -0.70
C PRO A 28 2.59 4.11 -1.15
N VAL A 29 3.10 3.27 -0.26
CA VAL A 29 4.32 2.49 -0.49
C VAL A 29 4.06 1.00 -0.61
N LEU A 30 2.97 0.51 -0.02
CA LEU A 30 2.56 -0.89 -0.09
C LEU A 30 1.05 -1.00 0.11
N ALA A 31 0.41 -1.85 -0.67
CA ALA A 31 -0.97 -2.25 -0.46
C ALA A 31 -1.11 -3.77 -0.41
N VAL A 32 -2.10 -4.25 0.32
CA VAL A 32 -2.44 -5.67 0.41
C VAL A 32 -3.93 -5.84 0.18
N ASP A 33 -4.29 -6.72 -0.76
CA ASP A 33 -5.67 -7.19 -0.89
C ASP A 33 -5.69 -8.64 -1.40
N ILE A 34 -6.76 -9.37 -1.10
CA ILE A 34 -6.91 -10.76 -1.54
C ILE A 34 -7.64 -10.87 -2.88
N ASP A 35 -8.41 -9.85 -3.26
CA ASP A 35 -9.19 -9.84 -4.51
C ASP A 35 -8.35 -9.33 -5.69
N GLU A 36 -8.03 -10.23 -6.62
CA GLU A 36 -7.20 -9.90 -7.79
C GLU A 36 -7.80 -8.79 -8.68
N ALA A 37 -9.13 -8.71 -8.76
CA ALA A 37 -9.79 -7.68 -9.58
C ALA A 37 -9.55 -6.29 -8.96
N SER A 38 -9.72 -6.17 -7.65
CA SER A 38 -9.43 -4.98 -6.88
C SER A 38 -7.95 -4.59 -6.96
N VAL A 39 -7.03 -5.56 -6.85
CA VAL A 39 -5.59 -5.34 -7.03
C VAL A 39 -5.28 -4.75 -8.41
N LYS A 40 -5.87 -5.28 -9.49
CA LYS A 40 -5.67 -4.74 -10.84
C LYS A 40 -6.14 -3.28 -10.94
N THR A 41 -7.28 -2.96 -10.35
CA THR A 41 -7.77 -1.58 -10.26
C THR A 41 -6.83 -0.69 -9.44
N TYR A 42 -6.35 -1.16 -8.28
CA TYR A 42 -5.40 -0.43 -7.45
C TYR A 42 -4.11 -0.11 -8.22
N VAL A 43 -3.53 -1.09 -8.92
CA VAL A 43 -2.30 -0.91 -9.71
C VAL A 43 -2.48 0.14 -10.80
N SER A 44 -3.65 0.15 -11.48
CA SER A 44 -3.97 1.19 -12.47
C SER A 44 -4.05 2.58 -11.85
N ASN A 45 -4.50 2.69 -10.59
CA ASN A 45 -4.66 3.96 -9.88
C ASN A 45 -3.34 4.47 -9.28
N PHE A 46 -2.46 3.57 -8.85
CA PHE A 46 -1.22 3.85 -8.11
C PHE A 46 -0.04 3.01 -8.63
N PRO A 47 0.42 3.21 -9.88
CA PRO A 47 1.42 2.35 -10.53
C PRO A 47 2.83 2.40 -9.89
N ARG A 48 3.04 3.29 -8.91
CA ARG A 48 4.29 3.42 -8.14
C ARG A 48 4.24 2.72 -6.78
N SER A 49 3.06 2.35 -6.29
CA SER A 49 2.90 1.61 -5.04
C SER A 49 3.14 0.13 -5.30
N LEU A 50 3.85 -0.54 -4.37
CA LEU A 50 3.88 -2.01 -4.36
C LEU A 50 2.50 -2.54 -3.97
N VAL A 51 2.14 -3.72 -4.49
CA VAL A 51 0.89 -4.41 -4.15
C VAL A 51 1.17 -5.90 -3.94
N ILE A 52 0.59 -6.47 -2.89
CA ILE A 52 0.59 -7.91 -2.62
C ILE A 52 -0.85 -8.41 -2.77
N SER A 53 -1.04 -9.39 -3.65
CA SER A 53 -2.33 -10.03 -3.90
C SER A 53 -2.45 -11.32 -3.07
N GLU A 54 -2.50 -11.22 -1.74
CA GLU A 54 -2.50 -12.35 -0.82
C GLU A 54 -3.39 -12.07 0.39
N ASP A 55 -3.79 -13.14 1.09
CA ASP A 55 -4.43 -13.03 2.40
C ASP A 55 -3.44 -12.46 3.43
N VAL A 56 -3.83 -11.38 4.12
CA VAL A 56 -3.00 -10.73 5.14
C VAL A 56 -2.58 -11.70 6.27
N ARG A 57 -3.37 -12.75 6.55
CA ARG A 57 -3.06 -13.77 7.56
C ARG A 57 -1.82 -14.58 7.23
N GLY A 58 -1.43 -14.65 5.95
CA GLY A 58 -0.21 -15.31 5.49
C GLY A 58 1.01 -14.40 5.43
N LEU A 59 0.89 -13.13 5.85
CA LEU A 59 1.95 -12.14 5.72
C LEU A 59 2.77 -12.02 7.00
N GLU A 60 4.08 -12.20 6.82
CA GLU A 60 5.06 -12.01 7.88
C GLU A 60 5.59 -10.57 7.89
N CYS A 61 5.68 -9.96 9.08
CA CYS A 61 6.12 -8.56 9.21
C CYS A 61 7.51 -8.30 8.61
N TRP A 62 8.44 -9.27 8.72
CA TRP A 62 9.78 -9.13 8.16
C TRP A 62 9.76 -9.06 6.63
N ARG A 63 8.86 -9.81 5.98
CA ARG A 63 8.68 -9.81 4.51
C ARG A 63 8.18 -8.44 4.06
N LEU A 64 7.17 -7.90 4.74
CA LEU A 64 6.63 -6.57 4.41
C LEU A 64 7.68 -5.48 4.59
N ARG A 65 8.45 -5.51 5.69
CA ARG A 65 9.55 -4.57 5.93
C ARG A 65 10.63 -4.64 4.87
N ASN A 66 11.02 -5.85 4.44
CA ASN A 66 12.02 -6.03 3.38
C ASN A 66 11.51 -5.50 2.04
N LEU A 67 10.25 -5.75 1.68
CA LEU A 67 9.66 -5.25 0.42
C LEU A 67 9.69 -3.72 0.33
N ILE A 68 9.46 -3.02 1.44
CA ILE A 68 9.54 -1.56 1.50
C ILE A 68 10.95 -1.05 1.86
N ASN A 69 12.00 -1.89 1.77
CA ASN A 69 13.39 -1.55 2.09
C ASN A 69 13.57 -0.90 3.49
N ASN A 70 12.86 -1.44 4.49
CA ASN A 70 12.83 -0.92 5.86
C ASN A 70 12.44 0.57 5.96
N LEU A 71 11.69 1.08 4.98
CA LEU A 71 11.10 2.41 5.05
C LEU A 71 10.23 2.52 6.31
N LYS A 72 10.38 3.63 7.04
CA LYS A 72 9.49 3.97 8.14
C LYS A 72 8.06 4.08 7.60
N VAL A 73 7.11 3.40 8.24
CA VAL A 73 5.68 3.51 7.97
C VAL A 73 5.10 4.55 8.92
N ASP A 74 4.47 5.60 8.38
CA ASP A 74 3.83 6.65 9.18
C ASP A 74 2.35 6.37 9.43
N VAL A 75 1.67 5.68 8.50
CA VAL A 75 0.28 5.22 8.61
C VAL A 75 0.17 3.80 8.04
N LEU A 76 -0.58 2.95 8.74
CA LEU A 76 -0.90 1.56 8.38
C LEU A 76 -2.41 1.38 8.34
#